data_AF-A0A2S4HL94-F1
#
_entry.id   AF-A0A2S4HL94-F1
#
_cell.length_a   1.000
_cell.length_b   1.000
_cell.length_c   1.000
_cell.angle_alpha   90.00
_cell.angle_beta   90.00
_cell.angle_gamma   90.00
#
_symmetry.space_group_name_H-M   'P 1'
#
loop_
_entity.id
_entity.type
_entity.pdbx_description
1 polymer ?
#
loop_
_entity_poly.entity_id
_entity_poly.type
_entity_poly.pdbx_seq_one_letter_code
_entity_poly.pdbx_strand_id
1 'polypeptide(L)'
;MNQKLDSDGIGNQNRMNIFMKTKYTLLALLISLSAQAQVETHFAIPASVLDKNSTGIFRSFCVETRLFVAFNGKSGFSSVTNVKNGNNTPVYCEHTEFVVLSEEQVPALPLDKKSSGIGRILTLGNNKFMLYTSRSGANDLSQFF
;
A
#
# COMPACT_ATOMS: atom_id res chain seq x y z
N MET A 1 13.29 57.11 57.12
CA MET A 1 12.98 57.47 55.72
C MET A 1 13.49 56.34 54.83
N ASN A 2 12.61 55.88 53.95
CA ASN A 2 12.70 54.65 53.17
C ASN A 2 13.69 54.76 52.01
N GLN A 3 14.43 53.70 51.74
CA GLN A 3 14.92 53.41 50.39
C GLN A 3 14.35 52.07 49.90
N LYS A 4 13.76 52.18 48.73
CA LYS A 4 12.96 51.25 47.96
C LYS A 4 13.94 50.42 47.11
N LEU A 5 13.90 49.10 47.23
CA LEU A 5 14.59 48.20 46.30
C LEU A 5 13.60 47.81 45.21
N ASP A 6 13.91 48.23 44.00
CA ASP A 6 13.18 47.96 42.78
C ASP A 6 13.19 46.46 42.48
N SER A 7 11.99 45.89 42.37
CA SER A 7 11.76 44.52 41.90
C SER A 7 10.96 44.61 40.61
N ASP A 8 11.62 44.90 39.48
CA ASP A 8 10.99 44.81 38.16
C ASP A 8 12.03 44.46 37.10
N GLY A 9 12.35 43.15 36.97
CA GLY A 9 13.37 42.72 36.01
C GLY A 9 13.22 41.33 35.40
N ILE A 10 12.17 40.55 35.72
CA ILE A 10 12.09 39.14 35.30
C ILE A 10 10.81 38.80 34.50
N GLY A 11 9.77 39.64 34.53
CA GLY A 11 8.46 39.31 33.95
C GLY A 11 8.31 39.47 32.43
N ASN A 12 9.21 40.19 31.75
CA ASN A 12 8.92 40.71 30.40
C ASN A 12 9.56 39.91 29.24
N GLN A 13 10.69 39.24 29.45
CA GLN A 13 11.36 38.49 28.37
C GLN A 13 10.66 37.17 28.01
N ASN A 14 10.01 36.51 28.97
CA ASN A 14 9.31 35.25 28.71
C ASN A 14 8.01 35.43 27.90
N ARG A 15 7.37 36.60 27.95
CA ARG A 15 6.13 36.86 27.21
C ARG A 15 6.34 37.09 25.72
N MET A 16 7.45 37.71 25.30
CA MET A 16 7.71 37.96 23.87
C MET A 16 8.09 36.67 23.11
N ASN A 17 8.77 35.73 23.75
CA ASN A 17 9.15 34.45 23.12
C ASN A 17 7.94 33.53 22.88
N ILE A 18 6.91 33.60 23.72
CA ILE A 18 5.68 32.81 23.54
C ILE A 18 4.86 33.39 22.39
N PHE A 19 4.67 34.71 22.33
CA PHE A 19 3.87 35.35 21.27
C PHE A 19 4.50 35.26 19.87
N MET A 20 5.83 35.27 19.74
CA MET A 20 6.48 35.05 18.43
C MET A 20 6.37 33.59 17.99
N LYS A 21 6.60 32.62 18.87
CA LYS A 21 6.53 31.18 18.52
C LYS A 21 5.16 30.79 17.97
N THR A 22 4.07 31.30 18.56
CA THR A 22 2.70 30.97 18.10
C THR A 22 2.39 31.43 16.68
N LYS A 23 2.99 32.54 16.20
CA LYS A 23 2.77 33.03 14.83
C LYS A 23 3.47 32.18 13.77
N TYR A 24 4.67 31.69 14.07
CA TYR A 24 5.42 30.85 13.15
C TYR A 24 4.90 29.40 13.11
N THR A 25 4.31 28.91 14.20
CA THR A 25 3.67 27.58 14.22
C THR A 25 2.39 27.54 13.38
N LEU A 26 1.59 28.62 13.37
CA LEU A 26 0.37 28.67 12.55
C LEU A 26 0.68 28.71 11.05
N LEU A 27 1.78 29.38 10.67
CA LEU A 27 2.27 29.42 9.30
C LEU A 27 2.83 28.06 8.84
N ALA A 28 3.52 27.33 9.72
CA ALA A 28 4.00 25.97 9.43
C ALA A 28 2.85 24.94 9.29
N LEU A 29 1.74 25.12 10.01
CA LEU A 29 0.57 24.24 9.94
C LEU A 29 -0.19 24.40 8.60
N LEU A 30 -0.24 25.61 8.04
CA LEU A 30 -0.87 25.88 6.74
C LEU A 30 -0.05 25.39 5.53
N ILE A 31 1.25 25.14 5.71
CA ILE A 31 2.17 24.60 4.68
C ILE A 31 2.20 23.06 4.72
N SER A 32 1.40 22.43 5.59
CA SER A 32 1.11 21.00 5.51
C SER A 32 0.15 20.75 4.35
N LEU A 33 0.65 21.01 3.14
CA LEU A 33 0.02 20.76 1.86
C LEU A 33 -0.64 19.39 1.91
N SER A 34 -1.96 19.41 1.82
CA SER A 34 -2.74 18.25 1.46
C SER A 34 -2.30 17.81 0.06
N ALA A 35 -1.34 16.88 -0.02
CA ALA A 35 -1.19 16.04 -1.19
C ALA A 35 -2.48 15.22 -1.29
N GLN A 36 -3.50 15.80 -1.95
CA GLN A 36 -4.68 15.05 -2.32
C GLN A 36 -4.21 14.04 -3.36
N ALA A 37 -4.30 12.76 -3.02
CA ALA A 37 -4.11 11.69 -3.99
C ALA A 37 -5.21 11.88 -5.06
N GLN A 38 -4.84 12.51 -6.17
CA GLN A 38 -5.72 12.64 -7.31
C GLN A 38 -5.66 11.32 -8.08
N VAL A 39 -6.82 10.67 -8.24
CA VAL A 39 -6.93 9.50 -9.10
C VAL A 39 -6.83 9.99 -10.53
N GLU A 40 -5.62 9.95 -11.10
CA GLU A 40 -5.35 10.43 -12.47
C GLU A 40 -6.03 9.53 -13.50
N THR A 41 -6.03 8.22 -13.28
CA THR A 41 -6.63 7.23 -14.15
C THR A 41 -7.23 6.09 -13.33
N HIS A 42 -8.30 5.49 -13.87
CA HIS A 42 -8.85 4.24 -13.34
C HIS A 42 -9.08 3.29 -14.52
N PHE A 43 -8.85 2.01 -14.27
CA PHE A 43 -9.17 0.94 -15.20
C PHE A 43 -9.86 -0.17 -14.41
N ALA A 44 -10.92 -0.73 -14.99
CA ALA A 44 -11.57 -1.89 -14.41
C ALA A 44 -10.77 -3.14 -14.82
N ILE A 45 -10.36 -3.93 -13.84
CA ILE A 45 -9.84 -5.27 -14.11
C ILE A 45 -11.06 -6.18 -14.33
N PRO A 46 -11.22 -6.83 -15.50
CA PRO A 46 -12.37 -7.67 -15.77
C PRO A 46 -12.57 -8.76 -14.70
N ALA A 47 -13.84 -8.98 -14.35
CA ALA A 47 -14.21 -10.13 -13.54
C ALA A 47 -14.18 -11.39 -14.41
N SER A 48 -13.67 -12.48 -13.85
CA SER A 48 -13.71 -13.78 -14.50
C SER A 48 -14.56 -14.74 -13.67
N VAL A 49 -15.14 -15.72 -14.35
CA VAL A 49 -15.96 -16.73 -13.69
C VAL A 49 -15.04 -17.59 -12.82
N LEU A 50 -15.23 -17.51 -11.50
CA LEU A 50 -14.51 -18.32 -10.54
C LEU A 50 -15.13 -19.71 -10.45
N ASP A 51 -14.30 -20.74 -10.57
CA ASP A 51 -14.77 -22.10 -10.33
C ASP A 51 -15.23 -22.26 -8.89
N LYS A 52 -16.17 -23.19 -8.67
CA LYS A 52 -16.67 -23.51 -7.32
C LYS A 52 -15.53 -23.91 -6.38
N ASN A 53 -14.49 -24.55 -6.92
CA ASN A 53 -13.32 -25.04 -6.19
C ASN A 53 -12.13 -24.07 -6.25
N SER A 54 -12.35 -22.82 -6.64
CA SER A 54 -11.32 -21.79 -6.65
C SER A 54 -11.46 -20.87 -5.43
N THR A 55 -10.31 -20.48 -4.86
CA THR A 55 -10.24 -19.46 -3.81
C THR A 55 -10.12 -18.04 -4.40
N GLY A 56 -9.81 -17.94 -5.69
CA GLY A 56 -9.60 -16.67 -6.38
C GLY A 56 -8.81 -16.84 -7.67
N ILE A 57 -8.45 -15.71 -8.26
CA ILE A 57 -7.68 -15.63 -9.50
C ILE A 57 -6.34 -14.98 -9.22
N PHE A 58 -5.27 -15.59 -9.72
CA PHE A 58 -3.97 -14.95 -9.88
C PHE A 58 -3.84 -14.46 -11.32
N ARG A 59 -3.44 -13.21 -11.51
CA ARG A 59 -3.38 -12.57 -12.83
C ARG A 59 -2.14 -11.71 -12.97
N SER A 60 -1.59 -11.67 -14.17
CA SER A 60 -0.57 -10.68 -14.54
C SER A 60 -1.14 -9.70 -15.54
N PHE A 61 -0.77 -8.43 -15.41
CA PHE A 61 -1.24 -7.38 -16.31
C PHE A 61 -0.18 -6.30 -16.47
N CYS A 62 -0.22 -5.64 -17.63
CA CYS A 62 0.64 -4.52 -17.97
C CYS A 62 -0.13 -3.21 -17.80
N VAL A 63 0.48 -2.20 -17.20
CA VAL A 63 -0.03 -0.81 -17.15
C VAL A 63 1.16 0.12 -17.34
N GLU A 64 1.07 1.05 -18.28
CA GLU A 64 2.12 2.04 -18.55
C GLU A 64 3.50 1.37 -18.67
N THR A 65 3.59 0.29 -19.45
CA THR A 65 4.79 -0.54 -19.65
C THR A 65 5.31 -1.29 -18.43
N ARG A 66 4.64 -1.26 -17.28
CA ARG A 66 5.05 -1.97 -16.06
C ARG A 66 4.24 -3.23 -15.83
N LEU A 67 4.92 -4.30 -15.44
CA LEU A 67 4.30 -5.57 -15.12
C LEU A 67 3.85 -5.62 -13.65
N PHE A 68 2.59 -5.98 -13.45
CA PHE A 68 2.01 -6.22 -12.14
C PHE A 68 1.44 -7.63 -12.07
N VAL A 69 1.37 -8.15 -10.85
CA VAL A 69 0.56 -9.32 -10.53
C VAL A 69 -0.46 -8.95 -9.48
N ALA A 70 -1.65 -9.53 -9.60
CA ALA A 70 -2.67 -9.42 -8.58
C ALA A 70 -3.25 -10.78 -8.24
N PHE A 71 -3.74 -10.88 -7.01
CA PHE A 71 -4.64 -11.94 -6.60
C PHE A 71 -6.00 -11.33 -6.26
N ASN A 72 -7.06 -11.86 -6.85
CA ASN A 72 -8.44 -11.48 -6.59
C ASN A 72 -9.16 -12.67 -5.94
N GLY A 73 -9.37 -12.58 -4.63
CA GLY A 73 -10.09 -13.59 -3.86
C GLY A 73 -11.59 -13.59 -4.13
N LYS A 74 -12.21 -14.77 -4.03
CA LYS A 74 -13.66 -14.96 -4.22
C LYS A 74 -14.54 -14.08 -3.31
N SER A 75 -14.03 -13.70 -2.13
CA SER A 75 -14.72 -12.87 -1.14
C SER A 75 -14.48 -11.37 -1.30
N GLY A 76 -13.92 -10.91 -2.43
CA GLY A 76 -13.70 -9.49 -2.72
C GLY A 76 -12.39 -8.90 -2.18
N PHE A 77 -11.59 -9.69 -1.47
CA PHE A 77 -10.24 -9.29 -1.04
C PHE A 77 -9.28 -9.38 -2.23
N SER A 78 -8.52 -8.32 -2.49
CA SER A 78 -7.52 -8.30 -3.55
C SER A 78 -6.19 -7.73 -3.06
N SER A 79 -5.12 -8.23 -3.64
CA SER A 79 -3.76 -7.75 -3.45
C SER A 79 -3.11 -7.58 -4.80
N VAL A 80 -2.26 -6.57 -4.93
CA VAL A 80 -1.50 -6.26 -6.16
C VAL A 80 -0.07 -5.93 -5.77
N THR A 81 0.87 -6.40 -6.57
CA THR A 81 2.28 -6.04 -6.40
C THR A 81 2.95 -5.85 -7.75
N ASN A 82 3.94 -4.95 -7.77
CA ASN A 82 4.80 -4.74 -8.92
C ASN A 82 5.76 -5.92 -9.05
N VAL A 83 5.92 -6.46 -10.26
CA VAL A 83 6.91 -7.49 -10.53
C VAL A 83 8.26 -6.82 -10.68
N LYS A 84 9.24 -7.28 -9.90
CA LYS A 84 10.61 -6.77 -9.92
C LYS A 84 11.58 -7.85 -10.36
N ASN A 85 12.68 -7.46 -11.00
CA ASN A 85 13.77 -8.39 -11.29
C ASN A 85 14.66 -8.60 -10.05
N GLY A 86 15.70 -9.43 -10.18
CA GLY A 86 16.65 -9.72 -9.09
C GLY A 86 17.42 -8.50 -8.55
N ASN A 87 17.41 -7.37 -9.28
CA ASN A 87 18.00 -6.11 -8.84
C ASN A 87 16.96 -5.16 -8.21
N ASN A 88 15.77 -5.67 -7.86
CA ASN A 88 14.66 -4.90 -7.28
C ASN A 88 14.17 -3.75 -8.20
N THR A 89 14.43 -3.83 -9.52
CA THR A 89 13.89 -2.87 -10.49
C THR A 89 12.61 -3.42 -11.10
N PRO A 90 11.62 -2.57 -11.43
CA PRO A 90 10.40 -3.00 -12.11
C PRO A 90 10.69 -3.80 -13.39
N VAL A 91 9.91 -4.84 -13.63
CA VAL A 91 9.86 -5.56 -14.90
C VAL A 91 8.93 -4.79 -15.85
N TYR A 92 9.39 -4.62 -17.08
CA TYR A 92 8.66 -3.92 -18.13
C TYR A 92 8.04 -4.88 -19.14
N CYS A 93 6.93 -4.46 -19.73
CA CYS A 93 6.17 -5.17 -20.77
C CYS A 93 5.95 -4.24 -21.97
N GLU A 94 5.65 -4.81 -23.14
CA GLU A 94 5.59 -4.11 -24.42
C GLU A 94 4.32 -3.26 -24.63
N HIS A 95 3.42 -3.23 -23.65
CA HIS A 95 2.13 -2.55 -23.75
C HIS A 95 2.13 -1.23 -22.98
N THR A 96 1.72 -0.16 -23.64
CA THR A 96 1.54 1.17 -23.03
C THR A 96 0.19 1.31 -22.34
N GLU A 97 -0.81 0.57 -22.80
CA GLU A 97 -2.18 0.53 -22.25
C GLU A 97 -2.39 -0.62 -21.25
N PHE A 98 -3.50 -0.58 -20.51
CA PHE A 98 -3.87 -1.68 -19.63
C PHE A 98 -4.20 -2.93 -20.44
N VAL A 99 -3.51 -4.04 -20.15
CA VAL A 99 -3.83 -5.35 -20.73
C VAL A 99 -3.56 -6.47 -19.72
N VAL A 100 -4.48 -7.43 -19.65
CA VAL A 100 -4.28 -8.67 -18.90
C VAL A 100 -3.46 -9.63 -19.76
N LEU A 101 -2.30 -10.05 -19.26
CA LEU A 101 -1.37 -10.91 -19.99
C LEU A 101 -1.61 -12.39 -19.68
N SER A 102 -1.92 -12.70 -18.43
CA SER A 102 -2.25 -14.07 -18.01
C SER A 102 -3.23 -14.10 -16.85
N GLU A 103 -4.00 -15.19 -16.79
CA GLU A 103 -4.93 -15.45 -15.71
C GLU A 103 -4.97 -16.94 -15.35
N GLU A 104 -4.89 -17.23 -14.05
CA GLU A 104 -4.89 -18.58 -13.52
C GLU A 104 -5.79 -18.67 -12.29
N GLN A 105 -6.60 -19.73 -12.20
CA GLN A 105 -7.40 -20.00 -11.01
C GLN A 105 -6.54 -20.61 -9.91
N VAL A 106 -6.64 -20.06 -8.70
CA VAL A 106 -5.96 -20.61 -7.53
C VAL A 106 -6.88 -21.62 -6.86
N PRO A 107 -6.50 -22.90 -6.75
CA PRO A 107 -7.37 -23.91 -6.17
C PRO A 107 -7.61 -23.65 -4.67
N ALA A 108 -8.84 -23.88 -4.26
CA ALA A 108 -9.22 -23.97 -2.86
C ALA A 108 -8.64 -25.27 -2.29
N LEU A 109 -8.05 -25.17 -1.11
CA LEU A 109 -7.53 -26.32 -0.37
C LEU A 109 -8.23 -26.37 0.99
N PRO A 110 -8.57 -27.56 1.51
CA PRO A 110 -9.15 -27.69 2.83
C PRO A 110 -8.14 -27.22 3.89
N LEU A 111 -8.62 -26.41 4.83
CA LEU A 111 -7.81 -25.88 5.92
C LEU A 111 -8.16 -26.64 7.21
N ASP A 112 -7.16 -27.19 7.90
CA ASP A 112 -7.36 -27.78 9.22
C ASP A 112 -7.83 -26.70 10.22
N LYS A 113 -8.65 -27.10 11.20
CA LYS A 113 -9.18 -26.26 12.29
C LYS A 113 -8.08 -25.59 13.12
N LYS A 114 -6.85 -26.12 13.10
CA LYS A 114 -5.69 -25.51 13.78
C LYS A 114 -4.93 -24.48 12.95
N SER A 115 -5.14 -24.42 11.63
CA SER A 115 -4.37 -23.56 10.73
C SER A 115 -5.00 -22.18 10.52
N SER A 116 -4.23 -21.11 10.63
CA SER A 116 -4.71 -19.73 10.44
C SER A 116 -4.92 -19.34 8.96
N GLY A 117 -4.31 -20.07 8.03
CA GLY A 117 -4.37 -19.80 6.59
C GLY A 117 -3.52 -20.76 5.77
N ILE A 118 -3.38 -20.46 4.48
CA ILE A 118 -2.62 -21.24 3.50
C ILE A 118 -1.63 -20.31 2.81
N GLY A 119 -0.35 -20.65 2.87
CA GLY A 119 0.70 -20.08 2.02
C GLY A 119 0.83 -20.87 0.72
N ARG A 120 0.96 -20.18 -0.42
CA ARG A 120 1.17 -20.78 -1.74
C ARG A 120 2.33 -20.08 -2.43
N ILE A 121 3.14 -20.86 -3.15
CA ILE A 121 4.15 -20.31 -4.05
C ILE A 121 3.57 -20.28 -5.45
N LEU A 122 3.49 -19.09 -6.04
CA LEU A 122 3.09 -18.86 -7.42
C LEU A 122 4.31 -18.44 -8.23
N THR A 123 4.37 -18.84 -9.50
CA THR A 123 5.51 -18.55 -10.37
C THR A 123 5.05 -17.81 -11.62
N LEU A 124 5.76 -16.75 -11.99
CA LEU A 124 5.57 -16.05 -13.26
C LEU A 124 6.94 -15.83 -13.92
N GLY A 125 7.23 -16.61 -14.96
CA GLY A 125 8.57 -16.69 -15.54
C GLY A 125 9.59 -17.10 -14.48
N ASN A 126 10.59 -16.26 -14.24
CA ASN A 126 11.64 -16.50 -13.24
C ASN A 126 11.33 -15.91 -11.86
N ASN A 127 10.15 -15.30 -11.67
CA ASN A 127 9.76 -14.64 -10.42
C ASN A 127 8.87 -15.55 -9.57
N LYS A 128 9.06 -15.53 -8.25
CA LYS A 128 8.26 -16.29 -7.29
C LYS A 128 7.49 -15.35 -6.37
N PHE A 129 6.27 -15.74 -6.05
CA PHE A 129 5.37 -14.98 -5.20
C PHE A 129 4.82 -15.86 -4.08
N MET A 130 4.81 -15.33 -2.86
CA MET A 130 4.12 -15.92 -1.73
C MET A 130 2.73 -15.31 -1.68
N LEU A 131 1.72 -16.13 -1.92
CA LEU A 131 0.32 -15.80 -1.67
C LEU A 131 -0.07 -16.42 -0.33
N TYR A 132 -0.35 -15.60 0.66
CA TYR A 132 -0.98 -16.04 1.90
C TYR A 132 -2.47 -15.73 1.86
N THR A 133 -3.32 -16.74 2.11
CA THR A 133 -4.77 -16.56 2.29
C THR A 133 -5.16 -17.01 3.69
N SER A 134 -5.66 -16.11 4.52
CA SER A 134 -6.14 -16.44 5.86
C SER A 134 -7.46 -17.21 5.81
N ARG A 135 -7.81 -17.86 6.92
CA ARG A 135 -9.13 -18.47 7.11
C ARG A 135 -10.28 -17.46 6.98
N SER A 136 -10.05 -16.20 7.35
CA SER A 136 -11.05 -15.13 7.25
C SER A 136 -11.19 -14.55 5.84
N GLY A 137 -10.41 -15.02 4.87
CA GLY A 137 -10.43 -14.55 3.49
C GLY A 137 -9.48 -13.40 3.18
N ALA A 138 -8.84 -12.80 4.19
CA ALA A 138 -7.79 -11.82 3.99
C ALA A 138 -6.62 -12.46 3.21
N ASN A 139 -5.99 -11.70 2.34
CA ASN A 139 -4.85 -12.19 1.57
C ASN A 139 -3.73 -11.17 1.48
N ASP A 140 -2.53 -11.69 1.27
CA ASP A 140 -1.33 -10.91 1.00
C ASP A 140 -0.55 -11.58 -0.13
N LEU A 141 0.02 -10.77 -1.02
CA LEU A 141 0.79 -11.21 -2.17
C LEU A 141 2.12 -10.47 -2.18
N SER A 142 3.20 -11.20 -1.91
CA SER A 142 4.54 -10.65 -1.88
C SER A 142 5.46 -11.42 -2.82
N GLN A 143 6.37 -10.70 -3.48
CA GLN A 143 7.43 -11.31 -4.26
C GLN A 143 8.60 -11.69 -3.35
N PHE A 144 9.21 -12.85 -3.59
CA PHE A 144 10.46 -13.25 -2.92
C PHE A 144 11.45 -13.84 -3.94
N PHE A 145 12.74 -13.71 -3.62
CA PHE A 145 13.88 -14.08 -4.49
C PHE A 145 14.52 -15.39 -4.02
#